data_AF-A0A933ZM99-F1
#
_entry.id   AF-A0A933ZM99-F1
#
_cell.length_a   1.000
_cell.length_b   1.000
_cell.length_c   1.000
_cell.angle_alpha   90.00
_cell.angle_beta   90.00
_cell.angle_gamma   90.00
#
_symmetry.space_group_name_H-M   'P 1'
#
loop_
_entity.id
_entity.type
_entity.pdbx_description
1 polymer ?
#
loop_
_entity_poly.entity_id
_entity_poly.type
_entity_poly.pdbx_seq_one_letter_code
_entity_poly.pdbx_strand_id
1 'polypeptide(L)'
;MVSRRQLMGLLGLAAVVVPAGSAWAGGGSTRRQSPPAPPPVASGSGCPIVAPLQAGSRIGAWTVEGISAVHAGAVTLTLRDPSGAGFHLDLCRRDRGMGAPAAPAHTDLFEIFLANEGDGSRPTHEDHGQAALAVAEIVRANEHAVKLEGMLTLRERLSRFPREVGRTYTPV
;
A
#
# COMPACT_ATOMS: atom_id res chain seq x y z
N MET A 1 24.07 18.00 26.39
CA MET A 1 24.19 19.22 25.56
C MET A 1 25.36 19.02 24.58
N VAL A 2 25.29 19.65 23.39
CA VAL A 2 26.21 19.54 22.22
C VAL A 2 25.87 18.32 21.34
N SER A 3 25.64 18.40 20.02
CA SER A 3 25.67 19.50 19.04
C SER A 3 24.68 19.25 17.89
N ARG A 4 24.01 20.31 17.44
CA ARG A 4 23.37 20.45 16.13
C ARG A 4 24.38 21.13 15.21
N ARG A 5 24.74 20.50 14.08
CA ARG A 5 25.54 20.97 12.91
C ARG A 5 26.28 19.73 12.37
N GLN A 6 26.37 19.36 11.11
CA GLN A 6 26.14 19.90 9.76
C GLN A 6 25.91 18.66 8.86
N LEU A 7 25.24 18.73 7.70
CA LEU A 7 25.84 18.95 6.38
C LEU A 7 24.66 19.03 5.38
N MET A 8 24.40 20.13 4.65
CA MET A 8 25.03 20.46 3.34
C MET A 8 25.20 19.21 2.47
N GLY A 9 24.39 18.96 1.44
CA GLY A 9 24.08 19.84 0.33
C GLY A 9 24.99 19.47 -0.83
N LEU A 10 24.46 18.97 -1.95
CA LEU A 10 25.16 18.89 -3.23
C LEU A 10 24.13 18.87 -4.37
N LEU A 11 24.00 20.05 -5.00
CA LEU A 11 23.65 20.17 -6.41
C LEU A 11 24.72 19.45 -7.24
N GLY A 12 24.30 18.69 -8.24
CA GLY A 12 25.17 18.16 -9.29
C GLY A 12 24.47 18.24 -10.64
N LEU A 13 24.75 19.31 -11.37
CA LEU A 13 24.48 19.48 -12.80
C LEU A 13 25.64 18.84 -13.61
N ALA A 14 25.39 18.63 -14.91
CA ALA A 14 26.34 18.33 -16.01
C ALA A 14 26.51 16.83 -16.35
N ALA A 15 26.62 16.38 -17.60
CA ALA A 15 26.60 17.04 -18.91
C ALA A 15 26.13 16.01 -19.94
N VAL A 16 25.43 16.47 -20.98
CA VAL A 16 25.17 15.70 -22.20
C VAL A 16 26.46 15.64 -23.01
N VAL A 17 26.96 14.44 -23.28
CA VAL A 17 28.03 14.20 -24.27
C VAL A 17 27.42 13.33 -25.37
N VAL A 18 27.38 13.87 -26.59
CA VAL A 18 27.00 13.16 -27.81
C VAL A 18 28.28 12.78 -28.54
N PRO A 19 28.61 11.48 -28.68
CA PRO A 19 29.54 11.05 -29.70
C PRO A 19 28.76 10.67 -30.98
N ALA A 20 29.03 11.42 -32.05
CA ALA A 20 28.76 10.99 -33.41
C ALA A 20 29.82 9.93 -33.80
N GLY A 21 29.39 8.74 -34.18
CA GLY A 21 30.26 7.65 -34.62
C GLY A 21 29.49 6.60 -35.41
N SER A 22 30.01 6.29 -36.60
CA SER A 22 29.32 5.66 -37.73
C SER A 22 29.11 4.14 -37.64
N ALA A 23 28.16 3.66 -38.46
CA ALA A 23 27.78 2.30 -38.91
C ALA A 23 28.85 1.18 -38.78
N TRP A 24 28.55 -0.11 -38.58
CA TRP A 24 27.85 -1.06 -39.49
C TRP A 24 27.47 -2.38 -38.76
N ALA A 25 26.33 -2.96 -39.18
CA ALA A 25 25.81 -4.35 -39.11
C ALA A 25 26.16 -5.30 -37.93
N GLY A 26 25.12 -5.73 -37.22
CA GLY A 26 25.10 -6.96 -36.42
C GLY A 26 23.68 -7.24 -35.91
N GLY A 27 23.08 -8.36 -36.34
CA GLY A 27 21.69 -8.72 -36.07
C GLY A 27 21.35 -8.73 -34.57
N GLY A 28 20.31 -8.00 -34.20
CA GLY A 28 19.82 -7.92 -32.83
C GLY A 28 18.31 -7.74 -32.83
N SER A 29 17.63 -8.72 -32.26
CA SER A 29 16.20 -8.74 -31.95
C SER A 29 15.68 -7.35 -31.56
N THR A 30 14.73 -6.82 -32.33
CA THR A 30 14.06 -5.54 -32.03
C THR A 30 13.16 -5.74 -30.81
N ARG A 31 13.77 -5.72 -29.61
CA ARG A 31 13.03 -5.58 -28.35
C ARG A 31 12.38 -4.20 -28.40
N ARG A 32 11.10 -4.17 -28.77
CA ARG A 32 10.21 -3.02 -28.68
C ARG A 32 10.25 -2.53 -27.22
N GLN A 33 11.09 -1.54 -26.93
CA GLN A 33 11.06 -0.86 -25.64
C GLN A 33 9.77 -0.06 -25.61
N SER A 34 8.77 -0.57 -24.89
CA SER A 34 7.63 0.24 -24.49
C SER A 34 8.15 1.42 -23.67
N PRO A 35 7.63 2.64 -23.86
CA PRO A 35 7.97 3.77 -23.02
C PRO A 35 7.68 3.43 -21.54
N PRO A 36 8.49 3.94 -20.59
CA PRO A 36 8.18 3.78 -19.18
C PRO A 36 6.79 4.35 -18.92
N ALA A 37 5.93 3.54 -18.29
CA ALA A 37 4.60 3.98 -17.91
C ALA A 37 4.72 5.28 -17.09
N PRO A 38 3.90 6.30 -17.35
CA PRO A 38 3.85 7.46 -16.48
C PRO A 38 3.53 7.00 -15.05
N PRO A 39 4.12 7.63 -14.01
CA PRO A 39 3.73 7.32 -12.64
C PRO A 39 2.20 7.51 -12.51
N PRO A 40 1.48 6.61 -11.83
CA PRO A 40 0.06 6.76 -11.64
C PRO A 40 -0.20 8.12 -10.96
N VAL A 41 -0.96 8.97 -11.65
CA VAL A 41 -1.46 10.22 -11.09
C VAL A 41 -2.43 9.87 -9.96
N ALA A 42 -1.99 10.14 -8.73
CA ALA A 42 -2.77 9.92 -7.52
C ALA A 42 -4.06 10.77 -7.55
N SER A 43 -5.18 10.14 -7.86
CA SER A 43 -6.50 10.77 -7.75
C SER A 43 -6.92 10.76 -6.27
N GLY A 44 -6.54 11.83 -5.57
CA GLY A 44 -6.71 11.99 -4.13
C GLY A 44 -8.09 12.50 -3.74
N SER A 45 -8.87 11.63 -3.12
CA SER A 45 -9.61 11.97 -1.90
C SER A 45 -9.38 10.80 -0.94
N GLY A 46 -8.46 10.98 0.00
CA GLY A 46 -8.08 9.92 0.95
C GLY A 46 -9.27 9.43 1.76
N CYS A 47 -9.24 8.17 2.19
CA CYS A 47 -10.27 7.63 3.06
C CYS A 47 -10.11 8.23 4.48
N PRO A 48 -11.14 8.84 5.08
CA PRO A 48 -11.00 9.58 6.33
C PRO A 48 -10.57 8.72 7.52
N ILE A 49 -10.86 7.41 7.51
CA ILE A 49 -10.44 6.50 8.59
C ILE A 49 -8.92 6.34 8.70
N VAL A 50 -8.20 6.59 7.60
CA VAL A 50 -6.74 6.54 7.55
C VAL A 50 -6.12 7.92 7.38
N ALA A 51 -6.88 9.00 7.59
CA ALA A 51 -6.32 10.34 7.55
C ALA A 51 -5.14 10.48 8.54
N PRO A 52 -4.06 11.18 8.17
CA PRO A 52 -3.88 12.01 6.97
C PRO A 52 -3.31 11.27 5.74
N LEU A 53 -3.35 9.93 5.71
CA LEU A 53 -2.74 9.17 4.64
C LEU A 53 -3.41 9.42 3.28
N GLN A 54 -2.56 9.48 2.27
CA GLN A 54 -2.86 9.57 0.85
C GLN A 54 -1.75 8.87 0.05
N ALA A 55 -1.96 8.60 -1.23
CA ALA A 55 -0.90 8.09 -2.10
C ALA A 55 0.35 9.00 -2.04
N GLY A 56 1.53 8.38 -1.96
CA GLY A 56 2.81 9.04 -1.70
C GLY A 56 3.14 9.26 -0.21
N SER A 57 2.18 9.05 0.71
CA SER A 57 2.45 9.14 2.16
C SER A 57 3.43 8.06 2.60
N ARG A 58 4.24 8.38 3.62
CA ARG A 58 5.15 7.41 4.23
C ARG A 58 4.65 7.00 5.61
N ILE A 59 4.75 5.71 5.88
CA ILE A 59 4.50 5.10 7.18
C ILE A 59 5.79 4.34 7.52
N GLY A 60 6.64 4.90 8.39
CA GLY A 60 7.97 4.34 8.62
C GLY A 60 8.75 4.17 7.31
N ALA A 61 9.07 2.91 6.98
CA ALA A 61 9.81 2.55 5.77
C ALA A 61 8.91 2.26 4.54
N TRP A 62 7.59 2.16 4.74
CA TRP A 62 6.63 1.84 3.68
C TRP A 62 6.07 3.11 3.02
N THR A 63 5.74 3.02 1.74
CA THR A 63 5.08 4.09 0.99
C THR A 63 3.68 3.66 0.60
N VAL A 64 2.68 4.50 0.88
CA VAL A 64 1.30 4.29 0.42
C VAL A 64 1.25 4.58 -1.07
N GLU A 65 0.81 3.62 -1.86
CA GLU A 65 0.61 3.78 -3.30
C GLU A 65 -0.82 4.18 -3.64
N GLY A 66 -1.78 3.70 -2.85
CA GLY A 66 -3.20 3.91 -3.08
C GLY A 66 -4.03 3.61 -1.84
N ILE A 67 -5.19 4.24 -1.77
CA ILE A 67 -6.19 4.02 -0.73
C ILE A 67 -7.54 3.97 -1.45
N SER A 68 -8.28 2.89 -1.29
CA SER A 68 -9.61 2.77 -1.89
C SER A 68 -10.67 3.49 -1.05
N ALA A 69 -11.81 3.79 -1.66
CA ALA A 69 -13.06 3.92 -0.90
C ALA A 69 -13.48 2.56 -0.34
N VAL A 70 -14.57 2.52 0.45
CA VAL A 70 -15.15 1.23 0.85
C VAL A 70 -15.60 0.48 -0.40
N HIS A 71 -14.95 -0.65 -0.69
CA HIS A 71 -15.24 -1.52 -1.82
C HIS A 71 -15.33 -2.96 -1.35
N ALA A 72 -16.37 -3.68 -1.79
CA ALA A 72 -16.64 -5.06 -1.36
C ALA A 72 -16.58 -5.24 0.18
N GLY A 73 -16.97 -4.21 0.93
CA GLY A 73 -17.01 -4.23 2.39
C GLY A 73 -15.69 -3.95 3.13
N ALA A 74 -14.64 -3.50 2.43
CA ALA A 74 -13.37 -3.14 3.06
C ALA A 74 -12.79 -1.86 2.47
N VAL A 75 -11.86 -1.25 3.19
CA VAL A 75 -10.94 -0.22 2.65
C VAL A 75 -9.60 -0.90 2.42
N THR A 76 -9.09 -0.83 1.19
CA THR A 76 -7.81 -1.42 0.82
C THR A 76 -6.74 -0.34 0.72
N LEU A 77 -5.62 -0.56 1.40
CA LEU A 77 -4.39 0.20 1.26
C LEU A 77 -3.41 -0.60 0.42
N THR A 78 -2.94 -0.03 -0.69
CA THR A 78 -1.83 -0.57 -1.46
C THR A 78 -0.55 0.12 -1.00
N LEU A 79 0.45 -0.66 -0.62
CA LEU A 79 1.69 -0.21 -0.01
C LEU A 79 2.88 -0.78 -0.77
N ARG A 80 3.99 -0.05 -0.75
CA ARG A 80 5.30 -0.50 -1.23
C ARG A 80 6.27 -0.60 -0.08
N ASP A 81 6.98 -1.72 0.01
CA ASP A 81 8.04 -1.93 0.97
C ASP A 81 9.38 -1.27 0.55
N PRO A 82 10.41 -1.28 1.42
CA PRO A 82 11.72 -0.72 1.08
C PRO A 82 12.47 -1.45 -0.04
N SER A 83 12.13 -2.72 -0.31
CA SER A 83 12.70 -3.49 -1.43
C SER A 83 12.06 -3.13 -2.78
N GLY A 84 10.92 -2.43 -2.74
CA GLY A 84 10.12 -2.05 -3.89
C GLY A 84 8.96 -3.00 -4.17
N ALA A 85 8.74 -4.03 -3.35
CA ALA A 85 7.63 -4.96 -3.52
C ALA A 85 6.31 -4.34 -3.03
N GLY A 86 5.25 -4.57 -3.80
CA GLY A 86 3.90 -4.13 -3.47
C GLY A 86 3.16 -5.14 -2.61
N PHE A 87 2.40 -4.67 -1.62
CA PHE A 87 1.50 -5.49 -0.80
C PHE A 87 0.24 -4.71 -0.42
N HIS A 88 -0.78 -5.43 0.04
CA HIS A 88 -2.11 -4.86 0.28
C HIS A 88 -2.53 -5.14 1.72
N LEU A 89 -3.12 -4.12 2.35
CA LEU A 89 -3.79 -4.26 3.64
C LEU A 89 -5.27 -3.97 3.46
N ASP A 90 -6.10 -4.88 3.95
CA ASP A 90 -7.55 -4.73 3.95
C ASP A 90 -8.03 -4.40 5.35
N LEU A 91 -8.62 -3.21 5.50
CA LEU A 91 -9.32 -2.78 6.69
C LEU A 91 -10.76 -3.30 6.63
N CYS A 92 -11.14 -4.14 7.58
CA CYS A 92 -12.48 -4.69 7.74
C CYS A 92 -13.06 -4.27 9.10
N ARG A 93 -14.39 -4.32 9.25
CA ARG A 93 -15.04 -4.16 10.55
C ARG A 93 -14.60 -5.30 11.49
N ARG A 94 -14.41 -5.00 12.77
CA ARG A 94 -14.02 -5.96 13.80
C ARG A 94 -15.03 -7.11 13.95
N ASP A 95 -14.57 -8.35 13.80
CA ASP A 95 -15.34 -9.55 14.14
C ASP A 95 -15.05 -9.97 15.60
N ARG A 96 -16.06 -9.88 16.47
CA ARG A 96 -15.96 -10.32 17.88
C ARG A 96 -16.53 -11.72 18.11
N GLY A 97 -16.98 -12.39 17.04
CA GLY A 97 -17.53 -13.73 17.14
C GLY A 97 -16.46 -14.77 17.45
N MET A 98 -16.86 -15.87 18.09
CA MET A 98 -15.95 -17.01 18.29
C MET A 98 -15.45 -17.53 16.93
N GLY A 99 -14.17 -17.88 16.87
CA GLY A 99 -13.52 -18.32 15.63
C GLY A 99 -13.40 -17.23 14.57
N ALA A 100 -13.35 -15.95 14.98
CA ALA A 100 -12.96 -14.87 14.08
C ALA A 100 -11.53 -15.11 13.54
N PRO A 101 -11.26 -14.87 12.25
CA PRO A 101 -9.91 -14.96 11.71
C PRO A 101 -8.93 -14.05 12.46
N ALA A 102 -7.72 -14.53 12.71
CA ALA A 102 -6.70 -13.74 13.40
C ALA A 102 -6.09 -12.71 12.44
N ALA A 103 -6.35 -11.43 12.69
CA ALA A 103 -5.73 -10.32 11.98
C ALA A 103 -4.32 -10.02 12.55
N PRO A 104 -3.32 -9.70 11.71
CA PRO A 104 -2.02 -9.21 12.17
C PRO A 104 -2.11 -7.98 13.09
N ALA A 105 -3.10 -7.12 12.85
CA ALA A 105 -3.35 -5.94 13.67
C ALA A 105 -4.85 -5.66 13.80
N HIS A 106 -5.24 -5.03 14.90
CA HIS A 106 -6.62 -4.64 15.14
C HIS A 106 -6.72 -3.38 16.02
N THR A 107 -7.90 -2.80 15.98
CA THR A 107 -8.35 -1.64 16.75
C THR A 107 -9.67 -2.01 17.45
N ASP A 108 -10.33 -1.04 18.08
CA ASP A 108 -11.59 -1.32 18.77
C ASP A 108 -12.72 -1.60 17.77
N LEU A 109 -12.71 -0.96 16.60
CA LEU A 109 -13.78 -1.05 15.61
C LEU A 109 -13.38 -1.77 14.33
N PHE A 110 -12.08 -1.93 14.07
CA PHE A 110 -11.57 -2.51 12.82
C PHE A 110 -10.48 -3.58 13.01
N GLU A 111 -10.34 -4.43 11.99
CA GLU A 111 -9.27 -5.41 11.81
C GLU A 111 -8.52 -5.13 10.51
N ILE A 112 -7.21 -5.35 10.53
CA ILE A 112 -6.33 -5.10 9.38
C ILE A 112 -5.72 -6.43 8.97
N PHE A 113 -6.08 -6.88 7.77
CA PHE A 113 -5.63 -8.14 7.20
C PHE A 113 -4.61 -7.88 6.09
N LEU A 114 -3.59 -8.74 6.02
CA LEU A 114 -2.70 -8.78 4.87
C LEU A 114 -3.38 -9.53 3.72
N ALA A 115 -3.60 -8.84 2.60
CA ALA A 115 -4.15 -9.42 1.38
C ALA A 115 -3.01 -10.03 0.54
N ASN A 116 -2.54 -11.20 0.96
CA ASN A 116 -1.45 -11.95 0.30
C ASN A 116 -1.91 -13.23 -0.41
N GLU A 117 -3.21 -13.36 -0.68
CA GLU A 117 -3.85 -14.59 -1.22
C GLU A 117 -3.53 -15.86 -0.39
N GLY A 118 -3.04 -15.71 0.84
CA GLY A 118 -2.80 -16.81 1.75
C GLY A 118 -4.10 -17.29 2.38
N ASP A 119 -4.19 -18.60 2.62
CA ASP A 119 -5.26 -19.24 3.40
C ASP A 119 -5.00 -19.20 4.93
N GLY A 120 -4.05 -18.36 5.37
CA GLY A 120 -3.57 -18.30 6.75
C GLY A 120 -2.52 -19.36 7.12
N SER A 121 -2.16 -20.28 6.22
CA SER A 121 -1.11 -21.30 6.46
C SER A 121 0.32 -20.77 6.30
N ARG A 122 0.48 -19.61 5.66
CA ARG A 122 1.78 -18.98 5.41
C ARG A 122 2.11 -17.94 6.47
N PRO A 123 3.31 -17.98 7.08
CA PRO A 123 3.76 -16.92 7.97
C PRO A 123 3.71 -15.56 7.26
N THR A 124 3.19 -14.56 7.96
CA THR A 124 3.25 -13.18 7.48
C THR A 124 4.71 -12.73 7.50
N HIS A 125 5.18 -12.11 6.41
CA HIS A 125 6.49 -11.46 6.40
C HIS A 125 6.48 -10.39 7.50
N GLU A 126 7.47 -10.43 8.40
CA GLU A 126 7.47 -9.62 9.62
C GLU A 126 7.27 -8.13 9.31
N ASP A 127 7.98 -7.62 8.29
CA ASP A 127 7.85 -6.24 7.83
C ASP A 127 6.42 -5.87 7.42
N HIS A 128 5.67 -6.75 6.76
CA HIS A 128 4.28 -6.47 6.39
C HIS A 128 3.35 -6.47 7.61
N GLY A 129 3.65 -7.31 8.61
CA GLY A 129 2.96 -7.29 9.91
C GLY A 129 3.20 -5.97 10.65
N GLN A 130 4.43 -5.45 10.64
CA GLN A 130 4.75 -4.14 11.23
C GLN A 130 4.02 -2.99 10.52
N ALA A 131 3.90 -3.03 9.19
CA ALA A 131 3.11 -2.07 8.45
C ALA A 131 1.64 -2.09 8.89
N ALA A 132 1.05 -3.27 9.10
CA ALA A 132 -0.32 -3.42 9.59
C ALA A 132 -0.51 -2.81 10.99
N LEU A 133 0.45 -3.02 11.90
CA LEU A 133 0.44 -2.40 13.23
C LEU A 133 0.52 -0.88 13.15
N ALA A 134 1.40 -0.34 12.29
CA ALA A 134 1.53 1.11 12.12
C ALA A 134 0.26 1.74 11.56
N VAL A 135 -0.42 1.07 10.61
CA VAL A 135 -1.72 1.52 10.10
C VAL A 135 -2.79 1.45 11.20
N ALA A 136 -2.75 0.43 12.07
CA ALA A 136 -3.70 0.31 13.19
C ALA A 136 -3.65 1.53 14.12
N GLU A 137 -2.45 2.06 14.41
CA GLU A 137 -2.31 3.27 15.24
C GLU A 137 -2.98 4.49 14.60
N ILE A 138 -2.86 4.63 13.28
CA ILE A 138 -3.51 5.72 12.53
C ILE A 138 -5.03 5.53 12.56
N VAL A 139 -5.52 4.31 12.32
CA VAL A 139 -6.95 4.01 12.37
C VAL A 139 -7.53 4.28 13.76
N ARG A 140 -6.83 3.87 14.83
CA ARG A 140 -7.25 4.08 16.21
C ARG A 140 -7.45 5.56 16.55
N ALA A 141 -6.63 6.45 15.99
CA ALA A 141 -6.80 7.88 16.17
C ALA A 141 -8.07 8.45 15.52
N ASN A 142 -8.62 7.77 14.50
CA ASN A 142 -9.74 8.24 13.70
C ASN A 142 -11.05 7.48 13.95
N GLU A 143 -10.99 6.25 14.47
CA GLU A 143 -12.11 5.29 14.41
C GLU A 143 -13.39 5.72 15.14
N HIS A 144 -13.27 6.56 16.17
CA HIS A 144 -14.44 7.09 16.89
C HIS A 144 -15.05 8.34 16.24
N ALA A 145 -14.30 9.03 15.38
CA ALA A 145 -14.75 10.24 14.70
C ALA A 145 -15.32 9.96 13.29
N VAL A 146 -14.94 8.83 12.69
CA VAL A 146 -15.29 8.49 11.31
C VAL A 146 -16.26 7.33 11.28
N LYS A 147 -17.40 7.51 10.59
CA LYS A 147 -18.31 6.41 10.25
C LYS A 147 -18.14 6.05 8.78
N LEU A 148 -17.80 4.80 8.52
CA LEU A 148 -17.72 4.25 7.17
C LEU A 148 -18.89 3.30 6.95
N GLU A 149 -19.83 3.72 6.10
CA GLU A 149 -20.94 2.89 5.68
C GLU A 149 -20.45 1.74 4.78
N GLY A 150 -21.13 0.59 4.87
CA GLY A 150 -20.85 -0.57 4.02
C GLY A 150 -19.67 -1.45 4.45
N MET A 151 -18.97 -1.14 5.54
CA MET A 151 -17.89 -1.98 6.09
C MET A 151 -18.42 -3.34 6.59
N LEU A 152 -17.77 -4.43 6.19
CA LEU A 152 -18.09 -5.80 6.58
C LEU A 152 -16.97 -6.39 7.44
N THR A 153 -17.27 -7.43 8.21
CA THR A 153 -16.20 -8.27 8.77
C THR A 153 -15.54 -9.09 7.66
N LEU A 154 -14.33 -9.63 7.89
CA LEU A 154 -13.69 -10.50 6.91
C LEU A 154 -14.56 -11.72 6.58
N ARG A 155 -15.22 -12.32 7.58
CA ARG A 155 -16.13 -13.46 7.41
C ARG A 155 -17.31 -13.11 6.50
N GLU A 156 -17.96 -11.96 6.75
CA GLU A 156 -19.07 -11.47 5.92
C GLU A 156 -18.61 -11.16 4.49
N ARG A 157 -17.44 -10.52 4.36
CA ARG A 157 -16.84 -10.17 3.07
C ARG A 157 -16.51 -11.40 2.23
N LEU A 158 -15.87 -12.42 2.82
CA LEU A 158 -15.59 -13.69 2.13
C LEU A 158 -16.87 -14.40 1.70
N SER A 159 -17.94 -14.29 2.49
CA SER A 159 -19.24 -14.91 2.16
C SER A 159 -19.95 -14.19 0.99
N ARG A 160 -19.89 -12.85 0.95
CA ARG A 160 -20.61 -12.03 -0.05
C ARG A 160 -19.80 -11.77 -1.32
N PHE A 161 -18.49 -11.62 -1.19
CA PHE A 161 -17.57 -11.22 -2.27
C PHE A 161 -16.34 -12.14 -2.34
N PRO A 162 -16.50 -13.46 -2.48
CA PRO A 162 -15.39 -14.41 -2.41
C PRO A 162 -14.29 -14.18 -3.45
N ARG A 163 -14.59 -13.49 -4.56
CA ARG A 163 -13.63 -13.22 -5.65
C ARG A 163 -12.91 -11.87 -5.54
N GLU A 164 -13.36 -10.99 -4.64
CA GLU A 164 -12.82 -9.62 -4.49
C GLU A 164 -11.87 -9.49 -3.30
N VAL A 165 -11.74 -10.52 -2.48
CA VAL A 165 -10.76 -10.54 -1.39
C VAL A 165 -9.37 -10.79 -1.97
N GLY A 166 -8.42 -9.92 -1.65
CA GLY A 166 -7.04 -10.03 -2.14
C GLY A 166 -6.81 -9.55 -3.58
N ARG A 167 -7.85 -9.14 -4.31
CA ARG A 167 -7.66 -8.55 -5.64
C ARG A 167 -7.06 -7.15 -5.53
N THR A 168 -6.03 -6.90 -6.32
CA THR A 168 -5.48 -5.57 -6.54
C THR A 168 -6.59 -4.64 -7.05
N TYR A 169 -7.09 -3.77 -6.19
CA TYR A 169 -7.98 -2.70 -6.61
C TYR A 169 -7.18 -1.74 -7.49
N THR A 170 -7.44 -1.76 -8.79
CA THR A 170 -6.96 -0.72 -9.71
C THR A 170 -8.01 0.38 -9.69
N PRO A 171 -7.72 1.59 -9.14
CA PRO A 171 -8.67 2.68 -9.22
C PRO A 171 -8.95 2.98 -10.70
N VAL A 172 -10.23 2.95 -11.07
CA VAL A 172 -10.71 3.37 -12.40
C VAL A 172 -10.71 4.88 -12.55
#